data_AF-A0AAD3CPG5-F1
#
_entry.id   AF-A0AAD3CPG5-F1
#
_cell.length_a   1.000
_cell.length_b   1.000
_cell.length_c   1.000
_cell.angle_alpha   90.00
_cell.angle_beta   90.00
_cell.angle_gamma   90.00
#
_symmetry.space_group_name_H-M   'P 1'
#
loop_
_entity.id
_entity.type
_entity.pdbx_description
1 polymer ?
#
loop_
_entity_poly.entity_id
_entity_poly.type
_entity_poly.pdbx_seq_one_letter_code
_entity_poly.pdbx_strand_id
1 'polypeptide(L)'
;MSGKVFESYFREIYSDLSVTAEESDAIKDKLEESNIPPDKLVWLRSSAFRIGCQYLSDDNDSNINLLKCINRVVHAIEDTCMGPTVEAENESFSEEAVEELYRTLFTDLVVDSEENQELFEFFRGDNRPPEDKFVWTRASAFRMGVEFLGEDRDTNVSLLKCINSIVHALEMTCMKPKPYELKADIPEDMSDMSLAEALQTLWDLDLNRLTPGEDYQINVQEGKKAYWKEDKAEDPLFTFVDRSAFRRPTYKAFIALLDNYTAETGVREAVTYEERKENWSFLRAIMESGPMQFCHKYCMSKNPDVPSDRDEFMKMLNNMWFGIYRRGGSGGDSSGFEHVFAGELKNGKVSGFHNWVYYYLEEKKGNVDYRGYIYPRSYSDAETNANDHVLTLQFEWQGVLKNVGTSFIGVSPEFEMALYTMCFFAGEKENIFDLDTGSDVFKLNCKVYTMGSDKIGTSYVETMGHED
;
A
#
# COMPACT_ATOMS: atom_id res chain seq x y z
N MET A 1 2.53 10.22 -8.01
CA MET A 1 1.76 10.12 -9.28
C MET A 1 0.60 9.17 -9.10
N SER A 2 -0.64 9.67 -9.13
CA SER A 2 -1.83 8.94 -8.69
C SER A 2 -2.35 7.96 -9.75
N GLY A 3 -3.09 6.94 -9.30
CA GLY A 3 -3.77 5.97 -10.17
C GLY A 3 -4.61 6.62 -11.29
N LYS A 4 -5.08 7.86 -11.10
CA LYS A 4 -5.84 8.65 -12.08
C LYS A 4 -5.14 8.81 -13.42
N VAL A 5 -3.81 8.91 -13.44
CA VAL A 5 -3.05 9.08 -14.70
C VAL A 5 -3.23 7.84 -15.57
N PHE A 6 -3.04 6.65 -15.01
CA PHE A 6 -3.21 5.40 -15.74
C PHE A 6 -4.66 5.08 -16.04
N GLU A 7 -5.60 5.41 -15.15
CA GLU A 7 -7.02 5.26 -15.47
C GLU A 7 -7.44 6.13 -16.65
N SER A 8 -6.98 7.38 -16.69
CA SER A 8 -7.27 8.30 -17.81
C SER A 8 -6.62 7.80 -19.10
N TYR A 9 -5.40 7.28 -19.00
CA TYR A 9 -4.68 6.71 -20.13
C TYR A 9 -5.36 5.43 -20.67
N PHE A 10 -5.84 4.53 -19.81
CA PHE A 10 -6.62 3.37 -20.25
C PHE A 10 -7.93 3.77 -20.92
N ARG A 11 -8.60 4.81 -20.43
CA ARG A 11 -9.81 5.37 -21.08
C ARG A 11 -9.52 5.91 -22.48
N GLU A 12 -8.38 6.56 -22.67
CA GLU A 12 -7.94 7.04 -23.98
C GLU A 12 -7.74 5.86 -24.94
N ILE A 13 -6.95 4.86 -24.54
CA ILE A 13 -6.68 3.65 -25.35
C ILE A 13 -8.00 2.94 -25.73
N TYR A 14 -8.91 2.75 -24.76
CA TYR A 14 -10.15 2.01 -25.00
C TYR A 14 -11.21 2.83 -25.73
N SER A 15 -11.05 4.15 -25.84
CA SER A 15 -11.95 4.98 -26.64
C SER A 15 -11.68 4.90 -28.14
N ASP A 16 -10.43 4.65 -28.53
CA ASP A 16 -10.05 4.53 -29.93
C ASP A 16 -10.19 3.07 -30.44
N LEU A 17 -9.98 2.08 -29.56
CA LEU A 17 -9.95 0.64 -29.90
C LEU A 17 -8.96 0.27 -31.03
N SER A 18 -8.15 1.23 -31.45
CA SER A 18 -7.04 1.09 -32.37
C SER A 18 -5.80 0.86 -31.51
N VAL A 19 -5.06 -0.22 -31.79
CA VAL A 19 -3.73 -0.40 -31.19
C VAL A 19 -2.78 -0.88 -32.27
N THR A 20 -2.04 0.08 -32.77
CA THR A 20 -0.89 -0.03 -33.66
C THR A 20 0.34 -0.49 -32.87
N ALA A 21 1.43 -0.80 -33.58
CA ALA A 21 2.70 -1.09 -32.91
C ALA A 21 3.24 0.14 -32.15
N GLU A 22 3.05 1.33 -32.72
CA GLU A 22 3.47 2.61 -32.14
C GLU A 22 2.78 2.89 -30.79
N GLU A 23 1.48 2.62 -30.69
CA GLU A 23 0.76 2.74 -29.42
C GLU A 23 1.20 1.71 -28.38
N SER A 24 1.62 0.52 -28.82
CA SER A 24 2.17 -0.49 -27.91
C SER A 24 3.50 -0.03 -27.30
N ASP A 25 4.36 0.61 -28.09
CA ASP A 25 5.64 1.16 -27.59
C ASP A 25 5.39 2.36 -26.68
N ALA A 26 4.42 3.24 -27.02
CA ALA A 26 4.03 4.36 -26.16
C ALA A 26 3.52 3.92 -24.77
N ILE A 27 2.80 2.79 -24.67
CA ILE A 27 2.38 2.24 -23.37
C ILE A 27 3.61 1.84 -22.54
N LYS A 28 4.60 1.19 -23.16
CA LYS A 28 5.84 0.77 -22.47
C LYS A 28 6.64 1.97 -21.99
N ASP A 29 6.86 2.96 -22.86
CA ASP A 29 7.54 4.20 -22.51
C ASP A 29 6.85 4.88 -21.31
N LYS A 30 5.52 4.95 -21.32
CA LYS A 30 4.75 5.54 -20.21
C LYS A 30 4.92 4.77 -18.90
N LEU A 31 4.93 3.44 -18.95
CA LEU A 31 5.17 2.58 -17.78
C LEU A 31 6.59 2.78 -17.23
N GLU A 32 7.59 2.89 -18.10
CA GLU A 32 8.98 3.11 -17.72
C GLU A 32 9.22 4.48 -17.08
N GLU A 33 8.63 5.54 -17.66
CA GLU A 33 8.65 6.90 -17.15
C GLU A 33 7.97 7.01 -15.78
N SER A 34 6.86 6.32 -15.60
CA SER A 34 6.06 6.41 -14.37
C SER A 34 6.70 5.65 -13.20
N ASN A 35 7.72 4.84 -13.45
CA ASN A 35 8.46 4.04 -12.48
C ASN A 35 7.53 3.36 -11.45
N ILE A 36 6.60 2.54 -11.94
CA ILE A 36 5.55 1.95 -11.12
C ILE A 36 6.13 0.94 -10.12
N PRO A 37 5.84 1.09 -8.81
CA PRO A 37 6.35 0.18 -7.81
C PRO A 37 5.65 -1.19 -7.89
N PRO A 38 6.33 -2.28 -7.50
CA PRO A 38 5.85 -3.65 -7.54
C PRO A 38 4.44 -3.88 -6.96
N ASP A 39 4.13 -3.21 -5.86
CA ASP A 39 2.86 -3.30 -5.13
C ASP A 39 1.65 -2.73 -5.88
N LYS A 40 1.88 -1.86 -6.86
CA LYS A 40 0.83 -1.24 -7.68
C LYS A 40 0.52 -2.02 -8.95
N LEU A 41 1.33 -3.01 -9.33
CA LEU A 41 1.13 -3.75 -10.58
C LEU A 41 -0.20 -4.50 -10.62
N VAL A 42 -0.59 -5.15 -9.52
CA VAL A 42 -1.88 -5.84 -9.40
C VAL A 42 -3.06 -4.87 -9.54
N TRP A 43 -2.96 -3.70 -8.90
CA TRP A 43 -3.97 -2.66 -9.00
C TRP A 43 -4.05 -2.11 -10.43
N LEU A 44 -2.90 -1.81 -11.05
CA LEU A 44 -2.79 -1.25 -12.39
C LEU A 44 -3.48 -2.15 -13.42
N ARG A 45 -3.16 -3.45 -13.37
CA ARG A 45 -3.82 -4.45 -14.22
C ARG A 45 -5.32 -4.56 -13.93
N SER A 46 -5.71 -4.65 -12.65
CA SER A 46 -7.13 -4.75 -12.29
C SER A 46 -7.93 -3.54 -12.76
N SER A 47 -7.32 -2.34 -12.74
CA SER A 47 -7.88 -1.12 -13.29
C SER A 47 -8.04 -1.18 -14.81
N ALA A 48 -7.08 -1.75 -15.54
CA ALA A 48 -7.21 -1.98 -16.99
C ALA A 48 -8.48 -2.81 -17.33
N PHE A 49 -8.69 -3.94 -16.63
CA PHE A 49 -9.91 -4.76 -16.82
C PHE A 49 -11.19 -4.04 -16.38
N ARG A 50 -11.18 -3.38 -15.21
CA ARG A 50 -12.34 -2.66 -14.69
C ARG A 50 -12.78 -1.52 -15.62
N ILE A 51 -11.82 -0.77 -16.16
CA ILE A 51 -12.12 0.28 -17.13
C ILE A 51 -12.58 -0.34 -18.44
N GLY A 52 -11.96 -1.43 -18.89
CA GLY A 52 -12.42 -2.18 -20.06
C GLY A 52 -13.90 -2.55 -19.98
N CYS A 53 -14.39 -3.01 -18.83
CA CYS A 53 -15.82 -3.32 -18.63
C CYS A 53 -16.77 -2.12 -18.88
N GLN A 54 -16.27 -0.89 -18.81
CA GLN A 54 -17.05 0.33 -19.08
C GLN A 54 -17.19 0.61 -20.58
N TYR A 55 -16.32 0.02 -21.41
CA TYR A 55 -16.27 0.17 -22.87
C TYR A 55 -16.86 -1.03 -23.62
N LEU A 56 -17.36 -2.05 -22.92
CA LEU A 56 -18.16 -3.10 -23.53
C LEU A 56 -19.42 -2.49 -24.17
N SER A 57 -19.72 -2.92 -25.40
CA SER A 57 -20.88 -2.45 -26.17
C SER A 57 -21.67 -3.63 -26.75
N ASP A 58 -22.77 -3.33 -27.43
CA ASP A 58 -23.58 -4.33 -28.15
C ASP A 58 -22.92 -4.75 -29.48
N ASP A 59 -21.83 -4.09 -29.88
CA ASP A 59 -21.07 -4.42 -31.10
C ASP A 59 -19.95 -5.42 -30.80
N ASN A 60 -20.11 -6.64 -31.34
CA ASN A 60 -19.16 -7.72 -31.11
C ASN A 60 -17.77 -7.40 -31.67
N ASP A 61 -17.67 -6.70 -32.81
CA ASP A 61 -16.37 -6.34 -33.39
C ASP A 61 -15.62 -5.34 -32.49
N SER A 62 -16.34 -4.38 -31.91
CA SER A 62 -15.80 -3.48 -30.88
C SER A 62 -15.32 -4.25 -29.65
N ASN A 63 -16.10 -5.22 -29.15
CA ASN A 63 -15.69 -6.04 -27.99
C ASN A 63 -14.45 -6.90 -28.29
N ILE A 64 -14.34 -7.44 -29.50
CA ILE A 64 -13.14 -8.16 -29.95
C ILE A 64 -11.91 -7.24 -29.92
N ASN A 65 -12.05 -6.00 -30.42
CA ASN A 65 -10.95 -5.04 -30.40
C ASN A 65 -10.61 -4.59 -28.98
N LEU A 66 -11.59 -4.44 -28.10
CA LEU A 66 -11.37 -4.16 -26.69
C LEU A 66 -10.55 -5.26 -26.00
N LEU A 67 -10.87 -6.54 -26.21
CA LEU A 67 -10.09 -7.66 -25.68
C LEU A 67 -8.62 -7.61 -26.16
N LYS A 68 -8.38 -7.26 -27.43
CA LYS A 68 -7.03 -7.06 -27.96
C LYS A 68 -6.31 -5.89 -27.28
N CYS A 69 -7.00 -4.77 -27.03
CA CYS A 69 -6.44 -3.62 -26.33
C CYS A 69 -6.03 -3.99 -24.90
N ILE A 70 -6.92 -4.65 -24.16
CA ILE A 70 -6.64 -5.09 -22.78
C ILE A 70 -5.45 -6.04 -22.77
N ASN A 71 -5.40 -7.05 -23.66
CA ASN A 71 -4.26 -7.97 -23.75
C ASN A 71 -2.93 -7.25 -24.00
N ARG A 72 -2.92 -6.22 -24.84
CA ARG A 72 -1.72 -5.41 -25.11
C ARG A 72 -1.28 -4.59 -23.91
N VAL A 73 -2.23 -3.97 -23.19
CA VAL A 73 -1.93 -3.27 -21.93
C VAL A 73 -1.32 -4.23 -20.91
N VAL A 74 -1.93 -5.40 -20.71
CA VAL A 74 -1.41 -6.44 -19.79
C VAL A 74 -0.02 -6.90 -20.24
N HIS A 75 0.17 -7.12 -21.55
CA HIS A 75 1.47 -7.51 -22.09
C HIS A 75 2.54 -6.46 -21.80
N ALA A 76 2.25 -5.18 -21.99
CA ALA A 76 3.19 -4.09 -21.72
C ALA A 76 3.55 -4.03 -20.23
N ILE A 77 2.58 -4.21 -19.33
CA ILE A 77 2.83 -4.28 -17.88
C ILE A 77 3.76 -5.44 -17.55
N GLU A 78 3.48 -6.63 -18.07
CA GLU A 78 4.30 -7.83 -17.84
C GLU A 78 5.72 -7.67 -18.40
N ASP A 79 5.85 -7.17 -19.63
CA ASP A 79 7.13 -6.99 -20.33
C ASP A 79 8.00 -5.92 -19.68
N THR A 80 7.42 -4.78 -19.29
CA THR A 80 8.14 -3.67 -18.69
C THR A 80 8.44 -3.92 -17.22
N CYS A 81 7.46 -4.38 -16.44
CA CYS A 81 7.52 -4.36 -14.98
C CYS A 81 7.72 -5.72 -14.31
N MET A 82 7.59 -6.85 -15.03
CA MET A 82 7.64 -8.19 -14.45
C MET A 82 8.72 -9.08 -15.09
N GLY A 83 9.06 -10.17 -14.43
CA GLY A 83 9.96 -11.20 -14.91
C GLY A 83 9.61 -12.57 -14.35
N PRO A 84 10.25 -13.64 -14.82
CA PRO A 84 9.99 -15.00 -14.37
C PRO A 84 10.31 -15.20 -12.87
N THR A 85 9.48 -15.95 -12.16
CA THR A 85 9.92 -16.60 -10.91
C THR A 85 10.82 -17.78 -11.27
N VAL A 86 11.96 -17.92 -10.57
CA VAL A 86 13.13 -18.78 -10.89
C VAL A 86 12.81 -20.05 -11.68
N GLU A 87 13.64 -20.29 -12.69
CA GLU A 87 13.56 -21.30 -13.75
C GLU A 87 13.38 -22.75 -13.24
N ALA A 88 12.32 -23.39 -13.72
CA ALA A 88 12.34 -24.81 -14.00
C ALA A 88 11.75 -24.97 -15.40
N GLU A 89 12.52 -25.59 -16.30
CA GLU A 89 11.94 -26.17 -17.52
C GLU A 89 10.82 -27.11 -17.07
N ASN A 90 9.63 -26.91 -17.61
CA ASN A 90 8.49 -27.75 -17.29
C ASN A 90 8.09 -28.59 -18.50
N GLU A 91 8.69 -29.78 -18.60
CA GLU A 91 8.38 -30.74 -19.67
C GLU A 91 6.95 -31.30 -19.59
N SER A 92 6.26 -31.19 -18.44
CA SER A 92 4.88 -31.63 -18.30
C SER A 92 3.84 -30.58 -18.70
N PHE A 93 4.27 -29.38 -19.10
CA PHE A 93 3.37 -28.34 -19.58
C PHE A 93 2.63 -28.79 -20.85
N SER A 94 1.30 -28.73 -20.83
CA SER A 94 0.45 -29.03 -22.00
C SER A 94 -0.37 -27.80 -22.39
N GLU A 95 -0.21 -27.37 -23.64
CA GLU A 95 -1.03 -26.32 -24.24
C GLU A 95 -2.51 -26.75 -24.29
N GLU A 96 -2.78 -28.03 -24.55
CA GLU A 96 -4.13 -28.60 -24.57
C GLU A 96 -4.79 -28.54 -23.20
N ALA A 97 -4.06 -28.83 -22.12
CA ALA A 97 -4.57 -28.74 -20.76
C ALA A 97 -4.93 -27.29 -20.37
N VAL A 98 -4.13 -26.31 -20.81
CA VAL A 98 -4.42 -24.88 -20.62
C VAL A 98 -5.68 -24.48 -21.36
N GLU A 99 -5.81 -24.85 -22.65
CA GLU A 99 -7.00 -24.51 -23.43
C GLU A 99 -8.27 -25.17 -22.86
N GLU A 100 -8.20 -26.41 -22.37
CA GLU A 100 -9.35 -27.09 -21.75
C GLU A 100 -9.81 -26.42 -20.44
N LEU A 101 -8.85 -26.00 -19.61
CA LEU A 101 -9.15 -25.22 -18.41
C LEU A 101 -9.87 -23.91 -18.75
N TYR A 102 -9.38 -23.17 -19.75
CA TYR A 102 -10.01 -21.92 -20.16
C TYR A 102 -11.40 -22.15 -20.74
N ARG A 103 -11.58 -23.21 -21.54
CA ARG A 103 -12.90 -23.57 -22.09
C ARG A 103 -13.90 -23.87 -20.99
N THR A 104 -13.49 -24.57 -19.94
CA THR A 104 -14.32 -24.88 -18.78
C THR A 104 -14.76 -23.58 -18.08
N LEU A 105 -13.80 -22.72 -17.72
CA LEU A 105 -14.08 -21.44 -17.06
C LEU A 105 -14.98 -20.51 -17.89
N PHE A 106 -14.77 -20.46 -19.21
CA PHE A 106 -15.58 -19.60 -20.09
C PHE A 106 -16.97 -20.17 -20.40
N THR A 107 -17.19 -21.46 -20.19
CA THR A 107 -18.52 -22.06 -20.33
C THR A 107 -19.40 -21.70 -19.12
N ASP A 108 -18.82 -21.73 -17.93
CA ASP A 108 -19.58 -21.50 -16.69
C ASP A 108 -19.63 -20.00 -16.33
N LEU A 109 -18.65 -19.20 -16.76
CA LEU A 109 -18.51 -17.75 -16.50
C LEU A 109 -18.55 -17.38 -15.01
N VAL A 110 -18.24 -18.36 -14.15
CA VAL A 110 -18.07 -18.19 -12.71
C VAL A 110 -16.59 -18.30 -12.40
N VAL A 111 -16.12 -17.45 -11.49
CA VAL A 111 -14.84 -17.66 -10.80
C VAL A 111 -15.05 -17.36 -9.33
N ASP A 112 -15.43 -18.39 -8.58
CA ASP A 112 -15.56 -18.31 -7.13
C ASP A 112 -14.20 -18.52 -6.43
N SER A 113 -14.22 -18.68 -5.10
CA SER A 113 -12.99 -18.89 -4.33
C SER A 113 -12.35 -20.26 -4.58
N GLU A 114 -13.14 -21.28 -4.89
CA GLU A 114 -12.68 -22.65 -5.15
C GLU A 114 -12.04 -22.73 -6.53
N GLU A 115 -12.71 -22.21 -7.57
CA GLU A 115 -12.15 -22.13 -8.93
C GLU A 115 -10.89 -21.27 -8.99
N ASN A 116 -10.84 -20.16 -8.23
CA ASN A 116 -9.61 -19.39 -8.07
C ASN A 116 -8.50 -20.23 -7.43
N GLN A 117 -8.81 -21.05 -6.42
CA GLN A 117 -7.79 -21.89 -5.80
C GLN A 117 -7.27 -22.94 -6.79
N GLU A 118 -8.15 -23.59 -7.54
CA GLU A 118 -7.81 -24.56 -8.58
C GLU A 118 -6.94 -23.94 -9.69
N LEU A 119 -7.25 -22.72 -10.12
CA LEU A 119 -6.44 -21.93 -11.05
C LEU A 119 -5.00 -21.75 -10.55
N PHE A 120 -4.83 -21.38 -9.28
CA PHE A 120 -3.50 -21.21 -8.68
C PHE A 120 -2.76 -22.55 -8.52
N GLU A 121 -3.47 -23.63 -8.19
CA GLU A 121 -2.88 -24.97 -8.09
C GLU A 121 -2.42 -25.48 -9.46
N PHE A 122 -3.23 -25.25 -10.51
CA PHE A 122 -2.90 -25.60 -11.89
C PHE A 122 -1.58 -24.98 -12.36
N PHE A 123 -1.40 -23.67 -12.18
CA PHE A 123 -0.17 -22.98 -12.58
C PHE A 123 1.02 -23.15 -11.61
N ARG A 124 0.79 -23.70 -10.41
CA ARG A 124 1.88 -24.09 -9.48
C ARG A 124 2.37 -25.51 -9.72
N GLY A 125 1.51 -26.38 -10.22
CA GLY A 125 1.80 -27.79 -10.46
C GLY A 125 2.34 -28.07 -11.87
N ASP A 126 1.94 -29.21 -12.42
CA ASP A 126 2.47 -29.77 -13.67
C ASP A 126 2.22 -28.89 -14.90
N ASN A 127 1.27 -27.95 -14.84
CA ASN A 127 0.94 -27.04 -15.93
C ASN A 127 1.49 -25.62 -15.74
N ARG A 128 2.49 -25.44 -14.88
CA ARG A 128 3.27 -24.19 -14.83
C ARG A 128 3.90 -23.91 -16.21
N PRO A 129 3.58 -22.81 -16.91
CA PRO A 129 4.18 -22.54 -18.21
C PRO A 129 5.70 -22.31 -18.10
N PRO A 130 6.50 -22.79 -19.07
CA PRO A 130 7.87 -22.34 -19.23
C PRO A 130 7.90 -20.87 -19.69
N GLU A 131 9.05 -20.20 -19.54
CA GLU A 131 9.20 -18.75 -19.76
C GLU A 131 8.78 -18.32 -21.18
N ASP A 132 9.16 -19.09 -22.20
CA ASP A 132 8.81 -18.83 -23.61
C ASP A 132 7.30 -18.96 -23.88
N LYS A 133 6.55 -19.57 -22.96
CA LYS A 133 5.10 -19.79 -23.06
C LYS A 133 4.27 -18.84 -22.21
N PHE A 134 4.84 -17.92 -21.43
CA PHE A 134 4.04 -16.96 -20.64
C PHE A 134 3.13 -16.09 -21.52
N VAL A 135 3.71 -15.49 -22.56
CA VAL A 135 2.97 -14.64 -23.51
C VAL A 135 1.87 -15.46 -24.20
N TRP A 136 2.18 -16.69 -24.61
CA TRP A 136 1.20 -17.59 -25.23
C TRP A 136 0.07 -17.94 -24.25
N THR A 137 0.40 -18.33 -23.02
CA THR A 137 -0.57 -18.77 -22.01
C THR A 137 -1.56 -17.67 -21.67
N ARG A 138 -1.07 -16.43 -21.50
CA ARG A 138 -1.90 -15.24 -21.31
C ARG A 138 -2.73 -14.92 -22.55
N ALA A 139 -2.10 -14.84 -23.73
CA ALA A 139 -2.77 -14.46 -24.97
C ALA A 139 -3.85 -15.48 -25.37
N SER A 140 -3.68 -16.76 -25.02
CA SER A 140 -4.68 -17.81 -25.23
C SER A 140 -5.98 -17.54 -24.46
N ALA A 141 -5.91 -16.98 -23.25
CA ALA A 141 -7.12 -16.60 -22.50
C ALA A 141 -7.95 -15.54 -23.25
N PHE A 142 -7.29 -14.51 -23.79
CA PHE A 142 -7.97 -13.48 -24.59
C PHE A 142 -8.44 -14.00 -25.95
N ARG A 143 -7.62 -14.80 -26.64
CA ARG A 143 -7.95 -15.39 -27.94
C ARG A 143 -9.17 -16.29 -27.83
N MET A 144 -9.19 -17.20 -26.86
CA MET A 144 -10.32 -18.10 -26.64
C MET A 144 -11.53 -17.33 -26.14
N GLY A 145 -11.36 -16.32 -25.28
CA GLY A 145 -12.46 -15.48 -24.81
C GLY A 145 -13.26 -14.83 -25.94
N VAL A 146 -12.64 -14.50 -27.08
CA VAL A 146 -13.36 -13.98 -28.26
C VAL A 146 -14.44 -14.95 -28.75
N GLU A 147 -14.24 -16.27 -28.63
CA GLU A 147 -15.23 -17.28 -29.01
C GLU A 147 -16.44 -17.34 -28.07
N PHE A 148 -16.31 -16.76 -26.87
CA PHE A 148 -17.32 -16.76 -25.80
C PHE A 148 -17.94 -15.38 -25.56
N LEU A 149 -17.67 -14.39 -26.43
CA LEU A 149 -18.37 -13.12 -26.38
C LEU A 149 -19.88 -13.34 -26.63
N GLY A 150 -20.68 -12.93 -25.65
CA GLY A 150 -22.14 -13.01 -25.69
C GLY A 150 -22.78 -11.76 -26.30
N GLU A 151 -24.10 -11.85 -26.52
CA GLU A 151 -24.91 -10.74 -27.02
C GLU A 151 -25.19 -9.68 -25.95
N ASP A 152 -25.12 -10.04 -24.67
CA ASP A 152 -25.39 -9.13 -23.57
C ASP A 152 -24.13 -8.71 -22.81
N ARG A 153 -24.21 -7.50 -22.24
CA ARG A 153 -23.11 -6.89 -21.51
C ARG A 153 -22.73 -7.65 -20.24
N ASP A 154 -23.67 -8.25 -19.53
CA ASP A 154 -23.40 -8.89 -18.24
C ASP A 154 -22.60 -10.19 -18.42
N THR A 155 -22.91 -10.95 -19.47
CA THR A 155 -22.13 -12.09 -19.94
C THR A 155 -20.69 -11.66 -20.28
N ASN A 156 -20.52 -10.58 -21.05
CA ASN A 156 -19.19 -10.09 -21.43
C ASN A 156 -18.39 -9.51 -20.25
N VAL A 157 -19.05 -8.91 -19.26
CA VAL A 157 -18.43 -8.50 -17.99
C VAL A 157 -17.94 -9.72 -17.22
N SER A 158 -18.73 -10.79 -17.18
CA SER A 158 -18.37 -12.04 -16.48
C SER A 158 -17.19 -12.74 -17.17
N LEU A 159 -17.17 -12.75 -18.50
CA LEU A 159 -16.03 -13.21 -19.28
C LEU A 159 -14.74 -12.43 -18.98
N LEU A 160 -14.79 -11.09 -18.95
CA LEU A 160 -13.62 -10.27 -18.59
C LEU A 160 -13.13 -10.56 -17.16
N LYS A 161 -14.02 -10.85 -16.22
CA LYS A 161 -13.63 -11.29 -14.87
C LYS A 161 -12.89 -12.63 -14.92
N CYS A 162 -13.37 -13.60 -15.70
CA CYS A 162 -12.70 -14.89 -15.88
C CYS A 162 -11.28 -14.71 -16.44
N ILE A 163 -11.14 -13.91 -17.50
CA ILE A 163 -9.83 -13.60 -18.10
C ILE A 163 -8.92 -12.92 -17.07
N ASN A 164 -9.41 -11.93 -16.32
CA ASN A 164 -8.61 -11.27 -15.28
C ASN A 164 -8.15 -12.24 -14.18
N SER A 165 -9.00 -13.19 -13.78
CA SER A 165 -8.64 -14.21 -12.79
C SER A 165 -7.53 -15.14 -13.30
N ILE A 166 -7.60 -15.55 -14.57
CA ILE A 166 -6.54 -16.36 -15.22
C ILE A 166 -5.22 -15.59 -15.24
N VAL A 167 -5.23 -14.34 -15.74
CA VAL A 167 -4.03 -13.49 -15.80
C VAL A 167 -3.46 -13.28 -14.39
N HIS A 168 -4.34 -13.03 -13.41
CA HIS A 168 -3.91 -12.87 -12.02
C HIS A 168 -3.25 -14.11 -11.45
N ALA A 169 -3.83 -15.29 -11.66
CA ALA A 169 -3.25 -16.55 -11.21
C ALA A 169 -1.87 -16.75 -11.84
N LEU A 170 -1.76 -16.63 -13.17
CA LEU A 170 -0.51 -16.75 -13.91
C LEU A 170 0.59 -15.82 -13.37
N GLU A 171 0.29 -14.53 -13.23
CA GLU A 171 1.27 -13.57 -12.73
C GLU A 171 1.72 -13.87 -11.30
N MET A 172 0.80 -14.28 -10.42
CA MET A 172 1.12 -14.53 -9.01
C MET A 172 1.79 -15.87 -8.74
N THR A 173 1.74 -16.81 -9.67
CA THR A 173 2.38 -18.12 -9.55
C THR A 173 3.68 -18.22 -10.34
N CYS A 174 3.73 -17.57 -11.50
CA CYS A 174 4.80 -17.77 -12.50
C CYS A 174 5.70 -16.54 -12.65
N MET A 175 5.24 -15.35 -12.25
CA MET A 175 5.99 -14.12 -12.43
C MET A 175 6.29 -13.43 -11.09
N LYS A 176 7.28 -12.54 -11.12
CA LYS A 176 7.63 -11.64 -10.03
C LYS A 176 7.87 -10.24 -10.61
N PRO A 177 7.59 -9.18 -9.85
CA PRO A 177 8.02 -7.84 -10.23
C PRO A 177 9.53 -7.81 -10.48
N LYS A 178 9.97 -7.04 -11.49
CA LYS A 178 11.38 -6.71 -11.65
C LYS A 178 11.86 -5.93 -10.42
N PRO A 179 13.15 -5.99 -10.08
CA PRO A 179 13.70 -5.17 -8.99
C PRO A 179 13.33 -3.71 -9.19
N TYR A 180 12.73 -3.10 -8.16
CA TYR A 180 12.38 -1.70 -8.20
C TYR A 180 13.61 -0.86 -7.91
N GLU A 181 13.99 0.00 -8.84
CA GLU A 181 15.00 1.02 -8.61
C GLU A 181 14.33 2.40 -8.62
N LEU A 182 14.55 3.15 -7.56
CA LEU A 182 14.07 4.51 -7.46
C LEU A 182 14.76 5.41 -8.50
N LYS A 183 14.05 5.67 -9.61
CA LYS A 183 14.49 6.50 -10.76
C LYS A 183 14.35 8.01 -10.56
N ALA A 184 13.82 8.47 -9.42
CA ALA A 184 13.64 9.90 -9.20
C ALA A 184 14.98 10.65 -9.30
N ASP A 185 14.95 11.93 -9.72
CA ASP A 185 16.08 12.88 -9.76
C ASP A 185 16.59 13.21 -8.33
N ILE A 186 16.87 12.17 -7.55
CA ILE A 186 17.39 12.28 -6.20
C ILE A 186 18.89 12.48 -6.33
N PRO A 187 19.44 13.57 -5.78
CA PRO A 187 20.87 13.80 -5.77
C PRO A 187 21.61 12.59 -5.17
N GLU A 188 22.75 12.21 -5.78
CA GLU A 188 23.62 11.18 -5.20
C GLU A 188 24.14 11.58 -3.81
N ASP A 189 24.29 12.89 -3.57
CA ASP A 189 24.64 13.47 -2.28
C ASP A 189 23.50 14.34 -1.76
N MET A 190 22.93 13.94 -0.62
CA MET A 190 21.86 14.64 0.08
C MET A 190 22.34 15.27 1.40
N SER A 191 23.65 15.46 1.58
CA SER A 191 24.23 16.05 2.79
C SER A 191 23.65 17.45 3.10
N ASP A 192 23.33 18.23 2.06
CA ASP A 192 22.76 19.58 2.20
C ASP A 192 21.22 19.61 2.17
N MET A 193 20.55 18.50 1.81
CA MET A 193 19.09 18.44 1.76
C MET A 193 18.51 18.57 3.17
N SER A 194 17.60 19.51 3.38
CA SER A 194 16.92 19.70 4.66
C SER A 194 15.92 18.56 4.92
N LEU A 195 15.57 18.34 6.19
CA LEU A 195 14.55 17.35 6.55
C LEU A 195 13.17 17.69 5.96
N ALA A 196 12.85 18.98 5.77
CA ALA A 196 11.62 19.43 5.15
C ALA A 196 11.55 19.06 3.67
N GLU A 197 12.62 19.30 2.90
CA GLU A 197 12.71 18.88 1.50
C GLU A 197 12.65 17.35 1.37
N ALA A 198 13.32 16.64 2.29
CA ALA A 198 13.31 15.18 2.32
C ALA A 198 11.91 14.63 2.63
N LEU A 199 11.16 15.24 3.53
CA LEU A 199 9.77 14.87 3.80
C LEU A 199 8.86 15.11 2.59
N GLN A 200 8.97 16.27 1.94
CA GLN A 200 8.16 16.54 0.75
C GLN A 200 8.45 15.51 -0.35
N THR A 201 9.73 15.17 -0.53
CA THR A 201 10.13 14.08 -1.43
C THR A 201 9.52 12.74 -1.00
N LEU A 202 9.52 12.43 0.30
CA LEU A 202 8.91 11.22 0.83
C LEU A 202 7.40 11.14 0.55
N TRP A 203 6.70 12.28 0.67
CA TRP A 203 5.28 12.40 0.36
C TRP A 203 5.00 12.14 -1.12
N ASP A 204 5.81 12.70 -2.02
CA ASP A 204 5.65 12.51 -3.46
C ASP A 204 5.94 11.07 -3.90
N LEU A 205 6.85 10.41 -3.19
CA LEU A 205 7.24 9.01 -3.42
C LEU A 205 6.28 7.98 -2.80
N ASP A 206 5.41 8.37 -1.89
CA ASP A 206 4.43 7.46 -1.27
C ASP A 206 3.26 7.17 -2.22
N LEU A 207 3.56 6.34 -3.21
CA LEU A 207 2.60 5.88 -4.21
C LEU A 207 1.52 4.96 -3.60
N ASN A 208 1.80 4.31 -2.47
CA ASN A 208 0.86 3.45 -1.76
C ASN A 208 -0.15 4.19 -0.88
N ARG A 209 0.02 5.50 -0.71
CA ARG A 209 -0.99 6.37 -0.11
C ARG A 209 -2.37 6.13 -0.73
N LEU A 210 -3.37 6.10 0.13
CA LEU A 210 -4.78 6.01 -0.24
C LEU A 210 -5.32 7.41 -0.50
N THR A 211 -6.18 7.49 -1.51
CA THR A 211 -6.80 8.75 -1.96
C THR A 211 -8.18 8.92 -1.29
N PRO A 212 -8.43 10.02 -0.56
CA PRO A 212 -9.75 10.29 0.00
C PRO A 212 -10.81 10.43 -1.10
N GLY A 213 -12.01 9.93 -0.82
CA GLY A 213 -13.12 9.84 -1.78
C GLY A 213 -13.06 8.64 -2.72
N GLU A 214 -11.90 7.99 -2.85
CA GLU A 214 -11.68 6.87 -3.80
C GLU A 214 -11.30 5.58 -3.08
N ASP A 215 -10.15 5.58 -2.41
CA ASP A 215 -9.66 4.43 -1.65
C ASP A 215 -10.25 4.39 -0.24
N TYR A 216 -10.67 5.53 0.31
CA TYR A 216 -11.32 5.61 1.62
C TYR A 216 -12.25 6.83 1.73
N GLN A 217 -13.17 6.80 2.70
CA GLN A 217 -14.02 7.93 3.08
C GLN A 217 -14.10 8.01 4.61
N ILE A 218 -14.04 9.25 5.11
CA ILE A 218 -14.20 9.57 6.52
C ILE A 218 -15.39 10.51 6.74
N ASN A 219 -16.01 10.40 7.92
CA ASN A 219 -17.01 11.31 8.46
C ASN A 219 -16.38 12.11 9.61
N VAL A 220 -15.84 13.30 9.30
CA VAL A 220 -15.11 14.13 10.28
C VAL A 220 -15.98 14.63 11.44
N GLN A 221 -17.29 14.80 11.21
CA GLN A 221 -18.27 15.24 12.21
C GLN A 221 -17.91 16.59 12.86
N GLU A 222 -18.28 16.83 14.12
CA GLU A 222 -18.08 18.13 14.76
C GLU A 222 -16.69 18.28 15.38
N GLY A 223 -16.10 19.46 15.17
CA GLY A 223 -14.84 19.86 15.80
C GLY A 223 -15.02 20.34 17.23
N LYS A 224 -13.96 20.21 18.03
CA LYS A 224 -13.96 20.64 19.43
C LYS A 224 -12.59 21.09 19.93
N LYS A 225 -12.57 21.64 21.14
CA LYS A 225 -11.33 21.98 21.84
C LYS A 225 -10.81 20.77 22.61
N ALA A 226 -9.49 20.64 22.71
CA ALA A 226 -8.81 19.49 23.35
C ALA A 226 -9.27 19.19 24.79
N TYR A 227 -9.72 20.20 25.55
CA TYR A 227 -10.18 20.03 26.93
C TYR A 227 -11.68 19.70 27.04
N TRP A 228 -12.43 19.73 25.94
CA TRP A 228 -13.82 19.29 25.91
C TRP A 228 -13.86 17.76 25.81
N LYS A 229 -14.64 17.13 26.70
CA LYS A 229 -14.83 15.68 26.76
C LYS A 229 -16.20 15.23 26.25
N GLU A 230 -17.06 16.18 25.91
CA GLU A 230 -18.38 15.89 25.34
C GLU A 230 -18.23 15.17 24.02
N ASP A 231 -19.10 14.21 23.75
CA ASP A 231 -19.11 13.55 22.47
C ASP A 231 -19.55 14.50 21.37
N LYS A 232 -18.78 14.53 20.28
CA LYS A 232 -18.98 15.35 19.10
C LYS A 232 -18.98 14.52 17.81
N ALA A 233 -19.02 13.21 17.97
CA ALA A 233 -19.13 12.27 16.87
C ALA A 233 -20.04 11.11 17.28
N GLU A 234 -21.27 11.08 16.77
CA GLU A 234 -22.19 9.97 17.04
C GLU A 234 -21.88 8.74 16.16
N ASP A 235 -21.19 8.94 15.04
CA ASP A 235 -20.85 7.92 14.06
C ASP A 235 -19.33 7.58 14.09
N PRO A 236 -18.93 6.41 13.56
CA PRO A 236 -17.52 6.11 13.31
C PRO A 236 -16.83 7.13 12.39
N LEU A 237 -15.52 7.33 12.57
CA LEU A 237 -14.73 8.19 11.69
C LEU A 237 -14.64 7.59 10.28
N PHE A 238 -14.32 6.30 10.14
CA PHE A 238 -14.20 5.68 8.82
C PHE A 238 -15.51 5.05 8.35
N THR A 239 -16.12 5.68 7.34
CA THR A 239 -17.33 5.14 6.70
C THR A 239 -16.98 4.05 5.68
N PHE A 240 -15.85 4.20 4.99
CA PHE A 240 -15.40 3.27 3.95
C PHE A 240 -13.86 3.23 3.85
N VAL A 241 -13.32 2.03 3.62
CA VAL A 241 -11.95 1.81 3.14
C VAL A 241 -11.99 0.65 2.14
N ASP A 242 -11.39 0.84 0.96
CA ASP A 242 -11.28 -0.20 -0.05
C ASP A 242 -10.37 -1.32 0.46
N ARG A 243 -10.96 -2.50 0.66
CA ARG A 243 -10.24 -3.69 1.13
C ARG A 243 -9.18 -4.18 0.15
N SER A 244 -9.26 -3.78 -1.13
CA SER A 244 -8.23 -4.10 -2.11
C SER A 244 -6.87 -3.48 -1.74
N ALA A 245 -6.87 -2.32 -1.08
CA ALA A 245 -5.66 -1.67 -0.57
C ALA A 245 -4.91 -2.56 0.42
N PHE A 246 -5.62 -3.24 1.32
CA PHE A 246 -5.03 -4.13 2.31
C PHE A 246 -4.50 -5.45 1.74
N ARG A 247 -4.76 -5.72 0.45
CA ARG A 247 -4.13 -6.85 -0.26
C ARG A 247 -2.77 -6.47 -0.84
N ARG A 248 -2.43 -5.18 -0.91
CA ARG A 248 -1.12 -4.71 -1.35
C ARG A 248 -0.04 -5.24 -0.38
N PRO A 249 1.16 -5.64 -0.87
CA PRO A 249 2.17 -6.29 -0.05
C PRO A 249 2.54 -5.59 1.26
N THR A 250 2.70 -4.26 1.23
CA THR A 250 3.12 -3.47 2.41
C THR A 250 2.03 -3.43 3.48
N TYR A 251 0.80 -3.07 3.11
CA TYR A 251 -0.36 -3.09 4.01
C TYR A 251 -0.63 -4.49 4.56
N LYS A 252 -0.59 -5.53 3.71
CA LYS A 252 -0.84 -6.91 4.14
C LYS A 252 0.17 -7.35 5.20
N ALA A 253 1.46 -7.09 4.96
CA ALA A 253 2.51 -7.43 5.91
C ALA A 253 2.43 -6.58 7.19
N PHE A 254 2.08 -5.31 7.08
CA PHE A 254 1.87 -4.42 8.23
C PHE A 254 0.71 -4.88 9.13
N ILE A 255 -0.44 -5.24 8.54
CA ILE A 255 -1.60 -5.73 9.29
C ILE A 255 -1.27 -7.03 10.02
N ALA A 256 -0.53 -7.94 9.38
CA ALA A 256 -0.06 -9.17 10.04
C ALA A 256 0.78 -8.88 11.28
N LEU A 257 1.59 -7.81 11.28
CA LEU A 257 2.33 -7.39 12.47
C LEU A 257 1.40 -6.88 13.57
N LEU A 258 0.38 -6.08 13.23
CA LEU A 258 -0.53 -5.48 14.20
C LEU A 258 -1.32 -6.54 14.99
N ASP A 259 -1.66 -7.67 14.37
CA ASP A 259 -2.42 -8.75 15.00
C ASP A 259 -1.63 -9.49 16.11
N ASN A 260 -0.32 -9.28 16.21
CA ASN A 260 0.52 -9.86 17.27
C ASN A 260 0.45 -9.09 18.59
N TYR A 261 -0.02 -7.84 18.58
CA TYR A 261 0.06 -6.95 19.73
C TYR A 261 -1.29 -6.83 20.44
N THR A 262 -1.25 -6.68 21.77
CA THR A 262 -2.45 -6.47 22.60
C THR A 262 -2.31 -5.18 23.39
N ALA A 263 -3.45 -4.55 23.71
CA ALA A 263 -3.47 -3.26 24.41
C ALA A 263 -2.89 -3.31 25.83
N GLU A 264 -2.85 -4.50 26.46
CA GLU A 264 -2.45 -4.68 27.86
C GLU A 264 -0.92 -4.70 28.03
N THR A 265 -0.41 -3.83 28.90
CA THR A 265 1.03 -3.82 29.24
C THR A 265 1.37 -4.88 30.29
N GLY A 266 2.59 -5.43 30.23
CA GLY A 266 3.15 -6.25 31.30
C GLY A 266 3.09 -7.77 31.08
N VAL A 267 2.59 -8.23 29.95
CA VAL A 267 2.85 -9.59 29.47
C VAL A 267 4.26 -9.63 28.90
N ARG A 268 5.04 -10.65 29.26
CA ARG A 268 6.37 -10.83 28.67
C ARG A 268 6.18 -11.35 27.24
N GLU A 269 6.46 -10.52 26.26
CA GLU A 269 6.44 -10.93 24.85
C GLU A 269 7.58 -11.91 24.59
N ALA A 270 7.25 -13.14 24.23
CA ALA A 270 8.22 -14.10 23.74
C ALA A 270 8.12 -14.09 22.22
N VAL A 271 9.07 -13.42 21.56
CA VAL A 271 9.01 -13.29 20.10
C VAL A 271 9.07 -14.66 19.43
N THR A 272 7.96 -15.05 18.80
CA THR A 272 7.78 -16.36 18.17
C THR A 272 8.58 -16.47 16.87
N TYR A 273 8.67 -17.68 16.30
CA TYR A 273 9.31 -17.86 15.00
C TYR A 273 8.50 -17.18 13.88
N GLU A 274 7.18 -17.26 14.01
CA GLU A 274 6.19 -16.67 13.11
C GLU A 274 6.29 -15.14 13.10
N GLU A 275 6.33 -14.49 14.27
CA GLU A 275 6.49 -13.04 14.39
C GLU A 275 7.80 -12.55 13.76
N ARG A 276 8.91 -13.31 13.91
CA ARG A 276 10.17 -12.95 13.23
C ARG A 276 10.03 -13.02 11.72
N LYS A 277 9.31 -14.03 11.21
CA LYS A 277 9.06 -14.18 9.78
C LYS A 277 8.22 -13.00 9.27
N GLU A 278 7.22 -12.58 10.03
CA GLU A 278 6.39 -11.42 9.70
C GLU A 278 7.18 -10.11 9.70
N ASN A 279 8.07 -9.89 10.69
CA ASN A 279 8.97 -8.73 10.72
C ASN A 279 9.81 -8.65 9.43
N TRP A 280 10.42 -9.77 9.03
CA TRP A 280 11.22 -9.83 7.80
C TRP A 280 10.37 -9.71 6.54
N SER A 281 9.15 -10.26 6.53
CA SER A 281 8.21 -10.09 5.42
C SER A 281 7.82 -8.62 5.23
N PHE A 282 7.55 -7.91 6.32
CA PHE A 282 7.24 -6.48 6.28
C PHE A 282 8.45 -5.66 5.81
N LEU A 283 9.63 -5.86 6.41
CA LEU A 283 10.86 -5.15 6.00
C LEU A 283 11.18 -5.36 4.52
N ARG A 284 11.07 -6.59 4.01
CA ARG A 284 11.28 -6.86 2.58
C ARG A 284 10.26 -6.14 1.72
N ALA A 285 8.98 -6.16 2.11
CA ALA A 285 7.93 -5.51 1.34
C ALA A 285 8.15 -3.98 1.25
N ILE A 286 8.42 -3.32 2.38
CA ILE A 286 8.61 -1.87 2.38
C ILE A 286 9.91 -1.45 1.69
N MET A 287 10.97 -2.27 1.72
CA MET A 287 12.24 -1.94 1.05
C MET A 287 12.18 -2.02 -0.49
N GLU A 288 11.08 -2.52 -1.06
CA GLU A 288 10.77 -2.43 -2.49
C GLU A 288 10.00 -1.15 -2.85
N SER A 289 9.74 -0.25 -1.88
CA SER A 289 9.00 0.98 -2.08
C SER A 289 9.90 2.21 -2.26
N GLY A 290 9.40 3.21 -2.98
CA GLY A 290 10.06 4.52 -3.13
C GLY A 290 10.41 5.19 -1.80
N PRO A 291 9.49 5.28 -0.82
CA PRO A 291 9.76 5.92 0.47
C PRO A 291 10.96 5.31 1.22
N MET A 292 11.06 3.99 1.28
CA MET A 292 12.16 3.34 2.01
C MET A 292 13.48 3.37 1.26
N GLN A 293 13.47 3.27 -0.07
CA GLN A 293 14.70 3.44 -0.86
C GLN A 293 15.25 4.86 -0.74
N PHE A 294 14.37 5.87 -0.74
CA PHE A 294 14.74 7.25 -0.46
C PHE A 294 15.27 7.41 0.97
N CYS A 295 14.56 6.89 1.96
CA CYS A 295 14.98 6.88 3.36
C CYS A 295 16.39 6.30 3.53
N HIS A 296 16.68 5.17 2.88
CA HIS A 296 18.00 4.53 2.93
C HIS A 296 19.08 5.46 2.38
N LYS A 297 18.90 6.00 1.17
CA LYS A 297 19.85 6.95 0.56
C LYS A 297 20.04 8.21 1.41
N TYR A 298 18.95 8.80 1.91
CA TYR A 298 19.00 9.99 2.76
C TYR A 298 19.77 9.72 4.06
N CYS A 299 19.46 8.62 4.75
CA CYS A 299 20.11 8.27 6.01
C CYS A 299 21.61 7.99 5.81
N MET A 300 22.00 7.36 4.70
CA MET A 300 23.41 7.18 4.33
C MET A 300 24.15 8.50 4.14
N SER A 301 23.53 9.50 3.50
CA SER A 301 24.14 10.84 3.34
C SER A 301 24.25 11.60 4.67
N LYS A 302 23.34 11.34 5.64
CA LYS A 302 23.32 12.04 6.93
C LYS A 302 24.14 11.37 8.02
N ASN A 303 24.33 10.05 7.96
CA ASN A 303 25.00 9.30 9.00
C ASN A 303 25.91 8.20 8.41
N PRO A 304 27.23 8.27 8.61
CA PRO A 304 28.19 7.31 8.05
C PRO A 304 28.08 5.89 8.65
N ASP A 305 27.40 5.73 9.78
CA ASP A 305 27.16 4.41 10.38
C ASP A 305 26.05 3.63 9.66
N VAL A 306 25.26 4.30 8.80
CA VAL A 306 24.20 3.65 8.01
C VAL A 306 24.85 2.87 6.86
N PRO A 307 24.66 1.55 6.79
CA PRO A 307 25.31 0.72 5.78
C PRO A 307 24.76 1.01 4.39
N SER A 308 25.64 0.98 3.38
CA SER A 308 25.25 1.12 1.98
C SER A 308 24.58 -0.12 1.42
N ASP A 309 24.89 -1.30 1.97
CA ASP A 309 24.27 -2.55 1.57
C ASP A 309 22.82 -2.62 2.09
N ARG A 310 21.91 -2.98 1.19
CA ARG A 310 20.47 -3.06 1.46
C ARG A 310 20.14 -4.09 2.54
N ASP A 311 20.79 -5.25 2.53
CA ASP A 311 20.50 -6.32 3.48
C ASP A 311 21.03 -5.97 4.88
N GLU A 312 22.19 -5.33 4.96
CA GLU A 312 22.70 -4.76 6.22
C GLU A 312 21.82 -3.63 6.75
N PHE A 313 21.29 -2.75 5.88
CA PHE A 313 20.33 -1.72 6.30
C PHE A 313 19.04 -2.34 6.82
N MET A 314 18.52 -3.39 6.18
CA MET A 314 17.37 -4.12 6.70
C MET A 314 17.64 -4.77 8.06
N LYS A 315 18.84 -5.32 8.29
CA LYS A 315 19.23 -5.84 9.63
C LYS A 315 19.27 -4.72 10.67
N MET A 316 19.76 -3.54 10.29
CA MET A 316 19.75 -2.35 11.15
C MET A 316 18.31 -1.91 11.48
N LEU A 317 17.44 -1.80 10.49
CA LEU A 317 16.01 -1.51 10.70
C LEU A 317 15.35 -2.55 11.60
N ASN A 318 15.62 -3.84 11.34
CA ASN A 318 15.09 -4.93 12.16
C ASN A 318 15.50 -4.78 13.62
N ASN A 319 16.77 -4.47 13.87
CA ASN A 319 17.27 -4.21 15.20
C ASN A 319 16.63 -2.96 15.82
N MET A 320 16.52 -1.86 15.08
CA MET A 320 15.97 -0.59 15.56
C MET A 320 14.49 -0.68 15.94
N TRP A 321 13.68 -1.29 15.08
CA TRP A 321 12.22 -1.30 15.18
C TRP A 321 11.66 -2.51 15.92
N PHE A 322 12.20 -3.70 15.67
CA PHE A 322 11.70 -4.97 16.24
C PHE A 322 12.59 -5.54 17.35
N GLY A 323 13.76 -4.93 17.59
CA GLY A 323 14.64 -5.33 18.68
C GLY A 323 13.99 -5.03 20.03
N ILE A 324 13.73 -6.09 20.81
CA ILE A 324 13.17 -5.99 22.16
C ILE A 324 14.12 -5.22 23.08
N TYR A 325 13.58 -4.30 23.87
CA TYR A 325 14.30 -3.66 24.96
C TYR A 325 13.49 -3.64 26.26
N ARG A 326 14.20 -3.69 27.40
CA ARG A 326 13.58 -3.57 28.73
C ARG A 326 13.28 -2.13 29.06
N ARG A 327 12.05 -1.87 29.47
CA ARG A 327 11.66 -0.60 30.07
C ARG A 327 12.05 -0.64 31.56
N GLY A 328 12.84 0.32 32.03
CA GLY A 328 13.24 0.36 33.45
C GLY A 328 12.03 0.26 34.40
N GLY A 329 12.10 -0.63 35.39
CA GLY A 329 11.00 -0.95 36.31
C GLY A 329 10.40 -2.35 36.10
N SER A 330 9.12 -2.54 36.46
CA SER A 330 8.35 -3.79 36.28
C SER A 330 7.71 -3.92 34.88
N GLY A 331 8.12 -3.10 33.92
CA GLY A 331 7.58 -3.09 32.56
C GLY A 331 8.17 -4.22 31.71
N GLY A 332 7.31 -4.91 30.97
CA GLY A 332 7.71 -5.99 30.07
C GLY A 332 8.70 -5.55 28.98
N ASP A 333 9.22 -6.57 28.31
CA ASP A 333 9.99 -6.51 27.08
C ASP A 333 9.07 -5.99 25.95
N SER A 334 9.42 -4.88 25.27
CA SER A 334 8.62 -4.25 24.18
C SER A 334 9.49 -3.85 22.98
N SER A 335 8.89 -3.55 21.83
CA SER A 335 9.61 -3.15 20.60
C SER A 335 9.27 -1.73 20.12
N GLY A 336 10.14 -1.11 19.31
CA GLY A 336 9.87 0.22 18.74
C GLY A 336 8.62 0.24 17.86
N PHE A 337 8.37 -0.82 17.09
CA PHE A 337 7.19 -0.97 16.25
C PHE A 337 5.89 -0.89 17.08
N GLU A 338 5.81 -1.65 18.17
CA GLU A 338 4.67 -1.64 19.10
C GLU A 338 4.38 -0.23 19.63
N HIS A 339 5.41 0.49 20.09
CA HIS A 339 5.28 1.84 20.64
C HIS A 339 4.79 2.89 19.65
N VAL A 340 5.18 2.75 18.39
CA VAL A 340 4.84 3.71 17.33
C VAL A 340 3.48 3.39 16.73
N PHE A 341 3.22 2.11 16.39
CA PHE A 341 2.09 1.72 15.56
C PHE A 341 0.90 1.11 16.33
N ALA A 342 1.13 0.30 17.36
CA ALA A 342 0.06 -0.42 18.07
C ALA A 342 -0.46 0.34 19.32
N GLY A 343 0.40 1.14 19.97
CA GLY A 343 0.03 1.85 21.20
C GLY A 343 -0.30 0.92 22.38
N GLU A 344 -0.46 1.50 23.57
CA GLU A 344 -0.56 0.75 24.81
C GLU A 344 -1.51 1.41 25.82
N LEU A 345 -2.20 0.59 26.63
CA LEU A 345 -2.91 1.04 27.82
C LEU A 345 -2.00 0.94 29.05
N LYS A 346 -1.62 2.11 29.58
CA LYS A 346 -0.74 2.21 30.74
C LYS A 346 -1.31 3.18 31.78
N ASN A 347 -1.51 2.68 33.01
CA ASN A 347 -2.00 3.47 34.14
C ASN A 347 -3.31 4.24 33.84
N GLY A 348 -4.25 3.61 33.14
CA GLY A 348 -5.52 4.22 32.76
C GLY A 348 -5.39 5.34 31.71
N LYS A 349 -4.33 5.29 30.88
CA LYS A 349 -4.10 6.22 29.77
C LYS A 349 -3.69 5.46 28.53
N VAL A 350 -4.13 5.94 27.38
CA VAL A 350 -3.63 5.51 26.08
C VAL A 350 -2.29 6.22 25.80
N SER A 351 -1.26 5.45 25.53
CA SER A 351 0.07 5.92 25.07
C SER A 351 0.31 5.40 23.65
N GLY A 352 0.92 6.20 22.77
CA GLY A 352 1.00 5.84 21.35
C GLY A 352 -0.39 5.81 20.71
N PHE A 353 -0.64 4.89 19.78
CA PHE A 353 -1.89 4.78 19.02
C PHE A 353 -2.17 6.03 18.15
N HIS A 354 -1.37 6.17 17.09
CA HIS A 354 -1.46 7.28 16.12
C HIS A 354 -1.66 6.82 14.68
N ASN A 355 -1.45 5.54 14.37
CA ASN A 355 -1.55 5.02 13.01
C ASN A 355 -3.00 4.80 12.58
N TRP A 356 -3.36 5.31 11.40
CA TRP A 356 -4.73 5.27 10.91
C TRP A 356 -5.20 3.87 10.53
N VAL A 357 -4.31 2.98 10.06
CA VAL A 357 -4.68 1.60 9.72
C VAL A 357 -5.07 0.86 10.99
N TYR A 358 -4.26 0.96 12.04
CA TYR A 358 -4.59 0.36 13.33
C TYR A 358 -5.86 0.98 13.94
N TYR A 359 -6.03 2.30 13.82
CA TYR A 359 -7.26 3.00 14.25
C TYR A 359 -8.49 2.43 13.55
N TYR A 360 -8.45 2.33 12.22
CA TYR A 360 -9.53 1.77 11.42
C TYR A 360 -9.88 0.34 11.83
N LEU A 361 -8.87 -0.51 12.05
CA LEU A 361 -9.08 -1.91 12.46
C LEU A 361 -9.72 -2.01 13.85
N GLU A 362 -9.29 -1.21 14.81
CA GLU A 362 -9.87 -1.20 16.16
C GLU A 362 -11.27 -0.56 16.20
N GLU A 363 -11.53 0.46 15.38
CA GLU A 363 -12.87 1.03 15.19
C GLU A 363 -13.83 0.00 14.60
N LYS A 364 -13.40 -0.78 13.59
CA LYS A 364 -14.20 -1.88 13.03
C LYS A 364 -14.48 -3.01 14.04
N LYS A 365 -13.59 -3.23 15.01
CA LYS A 365 -13.82 -4.18 16.12
C LYS A 365 -14.75 -3.61 17.21
N GLY A 366 -15.08 -2.32 17.17
CA GLY A 366 -15.84 -1.63 18.21
C GLY A 366 -15.01 -1.30 19.46
N ASN A 367 -13.68 -1.36 19.35
CA ASN A 367 -12.77 -1.02 20.45
C ASN A 367 -12.44 0.47 20.50
N VAL A 368 -12.61 1.18 19.39
CA VAL A 368 -12.44 2.63 19.30
C VAL A 368 -13.80 3.30 19.14
N ASP A 369 -13.99 4.35 19.94
CA ASP A 369 -15.15 5.23 19.90
C ASP A 369 -14.67 6.65 19.60
N TYR A 370 -14.90 7.11 18.37
CA TYR A 370 -14.48 8.43 17.89
C TYR A 370 -15.30 9.53 18.60
N ARG A 371 -14.64 10.57 19.12
CA ARG A 371 -15.31 11.64 19.91
C ARG A 371 -15.20 13.02 19.28
N GLY A 372 -14.89 13.11 17.99
CA GLY A 372 -14.69 14.35 17.24
C GLY A 372 -13.23 14.77 17.09
N TYR A 373 -12.98 15.65 16.11
CA TYR A 373 -11.65 16.17 15.81
C TYR A 373 -11.35 17.40 16.67
N ILE A 374 -10.07 17.63 16.92
CA ILE A 374 -9.58 18.79 17.66
C ILE A 374 -9.15 19.85 16.65
N TYR A 375 -9.65 21.08 16.82
CA TYR A 375 -9.25 22.19 15.95
C TYR A 375 -7.72 22.35 15.92
N PRO A 376 -7.12 22.51 14.72
CA PRO A 376 -5.72 22.84 14.59
C PRO A 376 -5.37 24.09 15.41
N ARG A 377 -4.12 24.19 15.86
CA ARG A 377 -3.66 25.36 16.63
C ARG A 377 -3.37 26.60 15.75
N SER A 378 -3.79 26.60 14.48
CA SER A 378 -3.54 27.69 13.53
C SER A 378 -4.43 28.91 13.81
N TYR A 379 -4.07 30.03 13.18
CA TYR A 379 -4.89 31.25 13.09
C TYR A 379 -5.51 31.40 11.69
N SER A 380 -5.46 30.35 10.85
CA SER A 380 -6.05 30.34 9.52
C SER A 380 -7.53 29.99 9.59
N ASP A 381 -8.26 30.34 8.52
CA ASP A 381 -9.68 29.98 8.34
C ASP A 381 -9.84 28.59 7.67
N ALA A 382 -8.77 27.80 7.58
CA ALA A 382 -8.76 26.49 6.94
C ALA A 382 -9.74 25.54 7.65
N GLU A 383 -10.64 24.93 6.88
CA GLU A 383 -11.66 24.04 7.41
C GLU A 383 -11.20 22.58 7.35
N THR A 384 -11.17 21.92 8.52
CA THR A 384 -10.94 20.48 8.58
C THR A 384 -12.04 19.72 7.84
N ASN A 385 -11.67 18.93 6.83
CA ASN A 385 -12.63 18.22 6.00
C ASN A 385 -12.21 16.77 5.68
N ALA A 386 -13.03 16.07 4.90
CA ALA A 386 -12.86 14.64 4.63
C ALA A 386 -11.67 14.31 3.71
N ASN A 387 -11.02 15.32 3.13
CA ASN A 387 -9.83 15.15 2.29
C ASN A 387 -8.52 15.39 3.06
N ASP A 388 -8.58 15.88 4.30
CA ASP A 388 -7.41 16.16 5.11
C ASP A 388 -6.61 14.89 5.39
N HIS A 389 -5.31 14.95 5.10
CA HIS A 389 -4.38 13.86 5.36
C HIS A 389 -3.75 13.89 6.76
N VAL A 390 -4.06 14.91 7.57
CA VAL A 390 -3.61 15.00 8.96
C VAL A 390 -4.77 15.47 9.83
N LEU A 391 -5.17 14.63 10.79
CA LEU A 391 -6.22 14.96 11.74
C LEU A 391 -5.72 14.83 13.17
N THR A 392 -6.14 15.77 14.02
CA THR A 392 -5.98 15.62 15.47
C THR A 392 -7.29 15.10 16.04
N LEU A 393 -7.26 13.92 16.64
CA LEU A 393 -8.45 13.19 17.06
C LEU A 393 -8.55 13.09 18.59
N GLN A 394 -9.78 13.07 19.08
CA GLN A 394 -10.12 12.56 20.41
C GLN A 394 -10.95 11.29 20.25
N PHE A 395 -10.63 10.25 21.01
CA PHE A 395 -11.35 8.99 20.97
C PHE A 395 -11.17 8.21 22.28
N GLU A 396 -12.09 7.30 22.56
CA GLU A 396 -11.88 6.28 23.58
C GLU A 396 -11.37 5.00 22.94
N TRP A 397 -10.41 4.34 23.59
CA TRP A 397 -9.96 3.00 23.21
C TRP A 397 -10.14 2.06 24.39
N GLN A 398 -10.95 1.02 24.20
CA GLN A 398 -11.35 0.08 25.26
C GLN A 398 -11.86 0.80 26.53
N GLY A 399 -12.65 1.86 26.34
CA GLY A 399 -13.22 2.68 27.42
C GLY A 399 -12.24 3.65 28.09
N VAL A 400 -11.02 3.82 27.57
CA VAL A 400 -10.04 4.79 28.07
C VAL A 400 -9.91 5.96 27.09
N LEU A 401 -10.23 7.16 27.56
CA LEU A 401 -10.15 8.38 26.76
C LEU A 401 -8.70 8.77 26.43
N LYS A 402 -8.40 8.89 25.13
CA LYS A 402 -7.21 9.58 24.60
C LYS A 402 -7.62 11.00 24.22
N ASN A 403 -7.16 11.98 25.01
CA ASN A 403 -7.60 13.38 24.86
C ASN A 403 -7.23 14.01 23.51
N VAL A 404 -6.03 13.67 23.00
CA VAL A 404 -5.45 14.23 21.77
C VAL A 404 -4.51 13.19 21.17
N GLY A 405 -4.68 12.89 19.89
CA GLY A 405 -3.71 12.17 19.07
C GLY A 405 -3.77 12.67 17.63
N THR A 406 -2.67 13.20 17.12
CA THR A 406 -2.57 13.52 15.69
C THR A 406 -2.18 12.26 14.92
N SER A 407 -2.85 12.06 13.79
CA SER A 407 -2.69 10.91 12.90
C SER A 407 -2.56 11.40 11.47
N PHE A 408 -1.62 10.84 10.72
CA PHE A 408 -1.71 10.87 9.28
C PHE A 408 -2.85 9.96 8.82
N ILE A 409 -3.61 10.37 7.82
CA ILE A 409 -4.74 9.62 7.26
C ILE A 409 -4.42 9.23 5.81
N GLY A 410 -4.56 7.94 5.50
CA GLY A 410 -4.37 7.39 4.16
C GLY A 410 -2.92 7.14 3.75
N VAL A 411 -1.91 7.69 4.43
CA VAL A 411 -0.49 7.42 4.14
C VAL A 411 -0.13 5.94 4.27
N SER A 412 0.88 5.48 3.55
CA SER A 412 1.31 4.08 3.66
C SER A 412 2.12 3.79 4.94
N PRO A 413 2.18 2.52 5.40
CA PRO A 413 3.03 2.14 6.52
C PRO A 413 4.52 2.48 6.32
N GLU A 414 5.02 2.33 5.10
CA GLU A 414 6.38 2.65 4.72
C GLU A 414 6.68 4.15 4.73
N PHE A 415 5.69 5.02 4.46
CA PHE A 415 5.86 6.46 4.63
C PHE A 415 6.11 6.84 6.09
N GLU A 416 5.25 6.39 7.02
CA GLU A 416 5.43 6.69 8.44
C GLU A 416 6.74 6.10 8.98
N MET A 417 7.05 4.85 8.61
CA MET A 417 8.29 4.21 9.05
C MET A 417 9.54 4.92 8.50
N ALA A 418 9.53 5.35 7.24
CA ALA A 418 10.60 6.13 6.64
C ALA A 418 10.77 7.49 7.33
N LEU A 419 9.68 8.23 7.56
CA LEU A 419 9.70 9.52 8.24
C LEU A 419 10.33 9.41 9.63
N TYR A 420 9.85 8.48 10.45
CA TYR A 420 10.36 8.32 11.81
C TYR A 420 11.81 7.82 11.82
N THR A 421 12.21 6.98 10.86
CA THR A 421 13.61 6.54 10.69
C THR A 421 14.53 7.71 10.28
N MET A 422 14.11 8.54 9.32
CA MET A 422 14.87 9.73 8.91
C MET A 422 15.05 10.71 10.07
N CYS A 423 13.98 10.97 10.84
CA CYS A 423 14.04 11.83 12.02
C CYS A 423 14.94 11.24 13.12
N PHE A 424 14.91 9.92 13.32
CA PHE A 424 15.81 9.22 14.26
C PHE A 424 17.28 9.48 13.90
N PHE A 425 17.65 9.33 12.62
CA PHE A 425 19.03 9.54 12.18
C PHE A 425 19.43 11.01 12.05
N ALA A 426 18.47 11.92 11.88
CA ALA A 426 18.73 13.37 11.98
C ALA A 426 19.16 13.77 13.40
N GLY A 427 18.80 12.99 14.43
CA GLY A 427 19.29 13.13 15.80
C GLY A 427 18.55 14.18 16.66
N GLU A 428 17.57 14.87 16.09
CA GLU A 428 16.73 15.85 16.79
C GLU A 428 15.47 15.19 17.35
N LYS A 429 15.10 15.56 18.59
CA LYS A 429 13.88 15.03 19.23
C LYS A 429 12.61 15.64 18.66
N GLU A 430 12.67 16.92 18.27
CA GLU A 430 11.55 17.67 17.70
C GLU A 430 11.95 18.13 16.30
N ASN A 431 11.16 17.72 15.31
CA ASN A 431 11.45 17.96 13.90
C ASN A 431 10.28 18.72 13.30
N ILE A 432 10.44 20.02 13.11
CA ILE A 432 9.37 20.90 12.62
C ILE A 432 9.51 21.11 11.12
N PHE A 433 8.42 20.90 10.38
CA PHE A 433 8.37 21.05 8.94
C PHE A 433 6.95 21.38 8.48
N ASP A 434 6.85 21.92 7.27
CA ASP A 434 5.60 22.09 6.56
C ASP A 434 5.47 20.94 5.55
N LEU A 435 4.30 20.31 5.51
CA LEU A 435 3.95 19.25 4.57
C LEU A 435 2.88 19.77 3.62
N ASP A 436 3.24 19.92 2.34
CA ASP A 436 2.28 20.24 1.29
C ASP A 436 1.69 18.94 0.74
N THR A 437 0.39 18.76 0.98
CA THR A 437 -0.35 17.57 0.53
C THR A 437 -0.90 17.70 -0.88
N GLY A 438 -0.76 18.88 -1.49
CA GLY A 438 -1.34 19.30 -2.77
C GLY A 438 -2.71 19.95 -2.63
N SER A 439 -3.45 19.65 -1.55
CA SER A 439 -4.71 20.33 -1.20
C SER A 439 -4.56 21.29 -0.03
N ASP A 440 -3.69 20.96 0.92
CA ASP A 440 -3.51 21.68 2.18
C ASP A 440 -2.04 21.63 2.59
N VAL A 441 -1.61 22.65 3.35
CA VAL A 441 -0.29 22.70 3.98
C VAL A 441 -0.44 22.51 5.50
N PHE A 442 0.21 21.48 6.02
CA PHE A 442 0.23 21.19 7.45
C PHE A 442 1.59 21.51 8.06
N LYS A 443 1.60 22.39 9.06
CA LYS A 443 2.79 22.59 9.89
C LYS A 443 2.82 21.54 10.98
N LEU A 444 3.81 20.66 10.92
CA LEU A 444 3.92 19.49 11.78
C LEU A 444 5.15 19.57 12.67
N ASN A 445 5.06 18.98 13.85
CA ASN A 445 6.21 18.65 14.70
C ASN A 445 6.27 17.13 14.87
N CYS A 446 7.22 16.50 14.18
CA CYS A 446 7.51 15.07 14.33
C CYS A 446 8.42 14.86 15.54
N LYS A 447 7.90 14.17 16.54
CA LYS A 447 8.62 13.85 17.77
C LYS A 447 9.11 12.42 17.70
N VAL A 448 10.42 12.23 17.79
CA VAL A 448 11.05 10.92 17.80
C VAL A 448 11.86 10.76 19.07
N TYR A 449 11.51 9.75 19.87
CA TYR A 449 12.22 9.39 21.07
C TYR A 449 13.11 8.18 20.80
N THR A 450 14.24 8.09 21.50
CA THR A 450 15.17 6.96 21.39
C THR A 450 15.18 6.14 22.68
N MET A 451 15.34 4.82 22.54
CA MET A 451 15.50 3.90 23.65
C MET A 451 16.90 3.28 23.59
N GLY A 452 17.75 3.63 24.54
CA GLY A 452 19.18 3.37 24.39
C GLY A 452 19.78 4.21 23.25
N SER A 453 20.80 3.67 22.59
CA SER A 453 21.50 4.35 21.49
C SER A 453 21.04 3.92 20.10
N ASP A 454 20.32 2.79 19.98
CA ASP A 454 20.09 2.11 18.70
C ASP A 454 18.63 1.71 18.44
N LYS A 455 17.70 1.99 19.37
CA LYS A 455 16.28 1.66 19.22
C LYS A 455 15.42 2.91 19.10
N ILE A 456 14.40 2.82 18.26
CA ILE A 456 13.34 3.82 18.24
C ILE A 456 12.38 3.59 19.41
N GLY A 457 12.02 4.68 20.08
CA GLY A 457 10.98 4.73 21.09
C GLY A 457 9.67 5.23 20.49
N THR A 458 8.80 5.76 21.34
CA THR A 458 7.58 6.45 20.92
C THR A 458 7.91 7.49 19.85
N SER A 459 7.16 7.49 18.75
CA SER A 459 7.30 8.47 17.67
C SER A 459 5.92 8.82 17.15
N TYR A 460 5.67 10.10 16.95
CA TYR A 460 4.37 10.60 16.48
C TYR A 460 4.50 12.04 15.99
N VAL A 461 3.52 12.50 15.21
CA VAL A 461 3.40 13.89 14.79
C VAL A 461 2.43 14.67 15.68
N GLU A 462 2.61 15.98 15.74
CA GLU A 462 1.63 16.93 16.29
C GLU A 462 1.37 18.03 15.24
N THR A 463 0.09 18.35 15.00
CA THR A 463 -0.27 19.49 14.14
C THR A 463 -0.09 20.81 14.89
N MET A 464 0.77 21.66 14.36
CA MET A 464 1.06 23.01 14.86
C MET A 464 0.31 24.09 14.05
N GLY A 465 -0.06 23.79 12.81
CA GLY A 465 -0.83 24.65 11.92
C GLY A 465 -1.39 23.89 10.72
N HIS A 466 -2.38 24.47 10.06
CA HIS A 466 -3.08 23.96 8.88
C HIS A 466 -3.48 25.16 8.04
N GLU A 467 -3.16 25.18 6.75
CA GLU A 467 -3.49 26.23 5.80
C GLU A 467 -4.04 25.58 4.51
N ASP A 468 -5.02 26.23 3.86
CA ASP A 468 -5.61 25.81 2.58
C ASP A 468 -4.69 26.09 1.38
#